data_AF-A0A381XQ02-F1
#
_entry.id   AF-A0A381XQ02-F1
#
_cell.length_a   1.000
_cell.length_b   1.000
_cell.length_c   1.000
_cell.angle_alpha   90.00
_cell.angle_beta   90.00
_cell.angle_gamma   90.00
#
_symmetry.space_group_name_H-M   'P 1'
#
loop_
_entity.id
_entity.type
_entity.pdbx_description
1 polymer ?
#
loop_
_entity_poly.entity_id
_entity_poly.type
_entity_poly.pdbx_seq_one_letter_code
_entity_poly.pdbx_strand_id
1 'polypeptide(L)' 'TGFWMKNTTVPLSIAYIDRASRVIEIYDLHPLNTQPVESRSTRVQYALEVNQGWFAKNGIQPGTVLATERGSLAVSVRAK' A
#
# COMPACT_ATOMS: atom_id res chain seq x y z
N THR A 1 -12.55 1.32 -0.22
CA THR A 1 -11.62 0.50 0.57
C THR A 1 -10.68 1.48 1.20
N GLY A 2 -10.68 1.56 2.53
CA GLY A 2 -9.90 2.56 3.25
C GLY A 2 -9.22 1.99 4.49
N PHE A 3 -8.14 2.65 4.90
CA PHE A 3 -7.36 2.29 6.08
C PHE A 3 -7.32 3.46 7.05
N TRP A 4 -7.21 3.14 8.33
CA TRP A 4 -7.06 4.10 9.42
C TRP A 4 -5.86 3.69 10.30
N MET A 5 -5.48 4.55 11.23
CA MET A 5 -4.30 4.38 12.08
C MET A 5 -4.68 4.21 13.56
N LYS A 6 -5.85 3.64 13.85
CA LYS A 6 -6.27 3.36 15.24
C LYS A 6 -5.19 2.56 15.96
N ASN A 7 -4.67 3.09 17.06
CA ASN A 7 -3.59 2.51 17.86
C ASN A 7 -2.23 2.32 17.14
N THR A 8 -2.04 2.96 15.98
CA THR A 8 -0.75 2.92 15.26
C THR A 8 0.02 4.21 15.54
N THR A 9 1.17 4.10 16.23
CA THR A 9 1.99 5.24 16.67
C THR A 9 3.12 5.58 15.70
N VAL A 10 3.54 4.62 14.88
CA VAL A 10 4.57 4.83 13.85
C VAL A 10 3.92 5.52 12.65
N PRO A 11 4.51 6.60 12.09
CA PRO A 11 4.02 7.21 10.87
C PRO A 11 4.27 6.29 9.66
N LEU A 12 3.21 5.97 8.93
CA LEU A 12 3.25 5.06 7.78
C LEU A 12 2.81 5.77 6.49
N SER A 13 3.26 5.25 5.35
CA SER A 13 2.65 5.48 4.04
C SER A 13 2.01 4.16 3.58
N ILE A 14 0.89 4.26 2.87
CA ILE A 14 0.19 3.13 2.27
C ILE A 14 0.21 3.24 0.75
N ALA A 15 0.50 2.14 0.07
CA ALA A 15 0.27 1.99 -1.37
C ALA A 15 -0.92 1.06 -1.60
N TYR A 16 -1.92 1.52 -2.36
CA TYR A 16 -2.99 0.67 -2.85
C TYR A 16 -2.61 0.08 -4.21
N ILE A 17 -2.80 -1.23 -4.35
CA ILE A 17 -2.22 -2.02 -5.44
C ILE A 17 -3.31 -2.88 -6.10
N ASP A 18 -3.35 -2.92 -7.44
CA ASP A 18 -4.32 -3.72 -8.19
C ASP A 18 -3.92 -5.21 -8.31
N ARG A 19 -4.81 -6.01 -8.90
CA ARG A 19 -4.58 -7.43 -9.17
C ARG A 19 -3.37 -7.73 -10.08
N ALA A 20 -2.92 -6.76 -10.87
CA ALA A 20 -1.74 -6.86 -11.72
C ALA A 20 -0.46 -6.44 -10.98
N SER A 21 -0.53 -6.29 -9.65
CA SER A 21 0.58 -5.85 -8.78
C SER A 21 1.04 -4.41 -9.06
N ARG A 22 0.21 -3.60 -9.73
CA ARG A 22 0.53 -2.20 -10.02
C ARG A 22 0.08 -1.30 -8.88
N VAL A 23 0.98 -0.48 -8.37
CA VAL A 23 0.66 0.60 -7.44
C VAL A 23 -0.24 1.60 -8.16
N ILE A 24 -1.43 1.85 -7.61
CA ILE A 24 -2.41 2.77 -8.21
C ILE A 24 -2.29 4.16 -7.59
N GLU A 25 -2.03 4.22 -6.29
CA GLU A 25 -2.05 5.42 -5.47
C GLU A 25 -1.26 5.17 -4.19
N ILE A 26 -0.67 6.24 -3.65
CA ILE A 26 0.14 6.24 -2.43
C ILE A 26 -0.36 7.40 -1.56
N TYR A 27 -0.52 7.14 -0.27
CA TYR A 27 -0.93 8.15 0.71
C TYR A 27 -0.09 8.05 1.97
N ASP A 28 0.11 9.19 2.64
CA ASP A 28 0.64 9.22 4.00
C ASP A 28 -0.48 9.04 5.02
N LEU A 29 -0.24 8.16 5.98
CA LEU A 29 -1.14 7.86 7.09
C LEU A 29 -0.59 8.50 8.37
N HIS A 30 -1.47 9.16 9.11
CA HIS A 30 -1.10 9.91 10.30
C HIS A 30 -1.35 9.07 11.57
N PRO A 31 -0.39 8.99 12.51
CA PRO A 31 -0.54 8.20 13.73
C PRO A 31 -1.83 8.52 14.49
N LEU A 32 -2.47 7.48 15.04
CA LEU A 32 -3.70 7.55 15.84
C LEU A 32 -4.94 8.12 15.11
N ASN A 33 -4.82 8.52 13.84
CA ASN A 33 -5.94 9.06 13.08
C ASN A 33 -6.94 7.95 12.72
N THR A 34 -8.19 8.12 13.16
CA THR A 34 -9.28 7.17 12.88
C THR A 34 -10.12 7.57 11.68
N GLN A 35 -9.80 8.64 10.97
CA GLN A 35 -10.42 8.94 9.69
C GLN A 35 -9.85 7.99 8.62
N PRO A 36 -10.69 7.20 7.93
CA PRO A 36 -10.22 6.34 6.86
C PRO A 36 -9.65 7.18 5.71
N VAL A 37 -8.44 6.84 5.29
CA VAL A 37 -7.91 7.25 3.99
C VAL A 37 -8.47 6.25 3.00
N GLU A 38 -9.42 6.69 2.18
CA GLU A 38 -10.09 5.86 1.19
C GLU A 38 -9.34 5.87 -0.13
N SER A 39 -9.26 4.69 -0.76
CA SER A 39 -8.84 4.61 -2.14
C SER A 39 -9.84 5.27 -3.08
N ARG A 40 -9.34 6.04 -4.06
CA ARG A 40 -10.19 6.60 -5.13
C ARG A 40 -10.56 5.53 -6.16
N SER A 41 -9.78 4.47 -6.24
CA SER A 41 -9.99 3.35 -7.16
C SER A 41 -10.80 2.23 -6.51
N THR A 42 -11.69 1.62 -7.29
CA THR A 42 -12.39 0.38 -6.90
C THR A 42 -11.62 -0.88 -7.27
N ARG A 43 -10.44 -0.76 -7.92
CA ARG A 43 -9.63 -1.89 -8.43
C ARG A 43 -8.59 -2.40 -7.43
N VAL A 44 -8.63 -1.92 -6.19
CA VAL A 44 -7.66 -2.27 -5.16
C VAL A 44 -7.82 -3.73 -4.74
N GLN A 45 -6.70 -4.45 -4.73
CA GLN A 45 -6.62 -5.85 -4.31
C GLN A 45 -5.69 -6.05 -3.11
N TYR A 46 -4.64 -5.22 -3.00
CA TYR A 46 -3.66 -5.28 -1.93
C TYR A 46 -3.37 -3.88 -1.38
N ALA A 47 -2.87 -3.83 -0.14
CA ALA A 47 -2.31 -2.65 0.49
C ALA A 47 -0.91 -2.98 1.01
N LEU A 48 0.05 -2.09 0.79
CA LEU A 48 1.39 -2.18 1.35
C LEU A 48 1.64 -0.98 2.26
N GLU A 49 1.77 -1.23 3.56
CA GLU A 49 2.10 -0.24 4.58
C GLU A 49 3.60 -0.29 4.88
N VAL A 50 4.25 0.87 4.84
CA VAL A 50 5.69 1.05 5.11
C VAL A 50 5.90 2.32 5.91
N ASN A 51 7.07 2.50 6.53
CA ASN A 51 7.40 3.76 7.21
C ASN A 51 7.33 4.95 6.23
N GLN A 52 6.86 6.10 6.70
CA GLN A 52 6.78 7.31 5.87
C GLN A 52 8.13 7.64 5.20
N GLY A 53 8.05 8.03 3.92
CA GLY A 53 9.21 8.32 3.07
C GLY A 53 9.88 7.10 2.45
N TRP A 54 9.50 5.86 2.81
CA TRP A 54 10.11 4.66 2.24
C TRP A 54 9.85 4.53 0.73
N PHE A 55 8.65 4.84 0.23
CA PHE A 55 8.36 4.78 -1.21
C PHE A 55 9.24 5.73 -2.02
N ALA A 56 9.35 6.99 -1.58
CA ALA A 56 10.21 7.99 -2.23
C ALA A 56 11.68 7.57 -2.21
N LYS A 57 12.18 7.07 -1.07
CA LYS A 57 13.54 6.56 -0.93
C LYS A 57 13.85 5.41 -1.90
N ASN A 58 12.86 4.60 -2.23
CA ASN A 58 13.01 3.45 -3.13
C ASN A 58 12.52 3.73 -4.56
N GLY A 59 12.17 4.97 -4.91
CA GLY A 59 11.70 5.34 -6.25
C GLY A 59 10.38 4.68 -6.66
N ILE A 60 9.54 4.29 -5.70
CA ILE A 60 8.24 3.66 -5.95
C ILE A 60 7.17 4.75 -6.03
N GLN A 61 6.38 4.70 -7.10
CA GLN A 61 5.36 5.69 -7.42
C GLN A 61 4.13 5.02 -8.04
N PRO A 62 2.98 5.72 -8.15
CA PRO A 62 1.87 5.24 -8.94
C PRO A 62 2.31 4.79 -10.34
N GLY A 63 1.96 3.57 -10.70
CA GLY A 63 2.37 2.91 -11.93
C GLY A 63 3.49 1.88 -11.78
N THR A 64 4.25 1.90 -10.68
CA THR A 64 5.25 0.87 -10.38
C THR A 64 4.57 -0.50 -10.24
N VAL A 65 5.15 -1.53 -10.84
CA VAL A 65 4.71 -2.93 -10.68
C VAL A 65 5.59 -3.59 -9.63
N LEU A 66 4.98 -4.10 -8.57
CA LEU A 66 5.66 -4.78 -7.48
C LEU A 66 5.72 -6.28 -7.72
N ALA A 67 6.79 -6.91 -7.25
CA ALA A 67 6.97 -8.35 -7.24
C ALA A 67 7.80 -8.76 -6.02
N THR A 68 7.71 -10.03 -5.66
CA THR A 68 8.62 -10.69 -4.72
C THR A 68 9.56 -11.61 -5.50
N GLU A 69 10.48 -12.27 -4.81
CA GLU A 69 11.28 -13.36 -5.36
C GLU A 69 10.44 -14.53 -5.90
N ARG A 70 9.18 -14.66 -5.46
CA ARG A 70 8.21 -15.66 -5.94
C ARG A 70 7.37 -15.17 -7.13
N GLY A 71 7.63 -13.96 -7.63
CA GLY A 71 6.93 -13.35 -8.76
C GLY A 71 5.86 -12.34 -8.33
N SER A 72 4.77 -12.24 -9.11
CA SER A 72 3.71 -11.24 -8.86
C SER A 72 3.04 -11.42 -7.49
N LEU A 73 2.36 -10.38 -7.00
CA LEU A 73 1.66 -10.46 -5.71
C LEU A 73 0.53 -11.50 -5.74
N ALA A 74 -0.12 -11.70 -6.89
CA ALA A 74 -1.14 -12.72 -7.08
C ALA A 74 -0.63 -14.15 -6.84
N VAL A 75 0.63 -14.42 -7.20
CA VAL A 75 1.31 -15.69 -6.93
C VAL A 75 1.80 -15.72 -5.48
N SER A 76 2.45 -14.64 -5.04
CA SER A 76 3.22 -14.61 -3.80
C SER A 76 2.38 -14.65 -2.52
N VAL A 77 1.16 -14.10 -2.55
CA VAL A 77 0.26 -13.98 -1.40
C VAL A 77 -0.57 -15.26 -1.18
N ARG A 78 -0.71 -16.12 -2.20
CA ARG A 78 -1.47 -17.38 -2.12
C ARG A 78 -0.70 -18.53 -1.47
N ALA A 79 0.62 -18.40 -1.34
CA ALA A 79 1.46 -19.38 -0.65
C ALA A 79 1.29 -19.22 0.86
N LYS A 80 0.30 -19.91 1.43
CA LYS A 80 0.24 -20.29 2.84
C LYS A 80 0.13 -21.81 2.94
#